data_AF-A0A929HD23-F1
#
_entry.id   AF-A0A929HD23-F1
#
_cell.length_a   1.000
_cell.length_b   1.000
_cell.length_c   1.000
_cell.angle_alpha   90.00
_cell.angle_beta   90.00
_cell.angle_gamma   90.00
#
_symmetry.space_group_name_H-M   'P 1'
#
loop_
_entity.id
_entity.type
_entity.pdbx_description
1 polymer ?
#
loop_
_entity_poly.entity_id
_entity_poly.type
_entity_poly.pdbx_seq_one_letter_code
_entity_poly.pdbx_strand_id
1 'polypeptide(L)'
;AMEDTDFAHKCKSLYEQGSLLTDSLIFNGEYYYQELVPVKSKNDISYGLMANMGSSDLENPDYQLMNGCLVDQLVGQYMAHVLDLGYLADKQNIQSAYRSIYTYNRRDDLSDHFNNMRSYAMGDEKALLMASWPHGGRPDIPFPYWSEVMTGFEYAAGIGMLYEGMEKEGLEVMRNIRARYNGSRRNPFDEAECGHHYARAMASWSSVLALSGFHYSGVEKQIKFTSRPGTYFWSNGSAWGSCVIGETEGQMEVDFTVLYGGIELNSFHIASRPEHVFDSPAKLEENDRIQLSF
;
A
#
# COMPACT_ATOMS: atom_id res chain seq x y z
N ALA A 1 -17.79 -2.96 -16.52
CA ALA A 1 -18.45 -1.77 -15.94
C ALA A 1 -18.98 -0.83 -17.03
N MET A 2 -18.14 -0.31 -17.92
CA MET A 2 -18.55 0.68 -18.95
C MET A 2 -18.81 0.10 -20.34
N GLU A 3 -18.69 -1.23 -20.52
CA GLU A 3 -18.87 -1.94 -21.80
C GLU A 3 -17.96 -1.50 -22.96
N ASP A 4 -16.95 -0.66 -22.71
CA ASP A 4 -15.95 -0.25 -23.69
C ASP A 4 -14.87 -1.34 -23.87
N THR A 5 -15.12 -2.25 -24.81
CA THR A 5 -14.23 -3.39 -25.08
C THR A 5 -12.90 -2.99 -25.70
N ASP A 6 -12.89 -1.95 -26.53
CA ASP A 6 -11.68 -1.51 -27.24
C ASP A 6 -10.69 -0.87 -26.27
N PHE A 7 -11.18 -0.01 -25.37
CA PHE A 7 -10.36 0.55 -24.30
C PHE A 7 -9.88 -0.52 -23.33
N ALA A 8 -10.74 -1.48 -22.96
CA ALA A 8 -10.35 -2.60 -22.09
C ALA A 8 -9.21 -3.43 -22.68
N HIS A 9 -9.27 -3.78 -23.98
CA HIS A 9 -8.19 -4.49 -24.67
C HIS A 9 -6.89 -3.67 -24.70
N LYS A 10 -6.97 -2.36 -24.95
CA LYS A 10 -5.81 -1.47 -24.92
C LYS A 10 -5.17 -1.44 -23.53
N CYS A 11 -5.95 -1.26 -22.47
CA CYS A 11 -5.45 -1.25 -21.09
C CYS A 11 -4.80 -2.58 -20.72
N LYS A 12 -5.43 -3.71 -21.08
CA LYS A 12 -4.88 -5.04 -20.81
C LYS A 12 -3.53 -5.25 -21.50
N SER A 13 -3.42 -4.90 -22.78
CA SER A 13 -2.17 -5.01 -23.53
C SER A 13 -1.05 -4.15 -22.93
N LEU A 14 -1.36 -2.90 -22.55
CA LEU A 14 -0.40 -2.02 -21.88
C LEU A 14 0.06 -2.58 -20.53
N TYR A 15 -0.87 -3.14 -19.75
CA TYR A 15 -0.56 -3.77 -18.48
C TYR A 15 0.35 -5.00 -18.66
N GLU A 16 0.02 -5.92 -19.55
CA GLU A 16 0.80 -7.15 -19.77
C GLU A 16 2.22 -6.83 -20.25
N GLN A 17 2.37 -5.88 -21.18
CA GLN A 17 3.69 -5.45 -21.66
C GLN A 17 4.47 -4.68 -20.61
N GLY A 18 3.81 -3.74 -19.90
CA GLY A 18 4.44 -2.93 -18.86
C GLY A 18 4.91 -3.76 -17.68
N SER A 19 4.13 -4.76 -17.27
CA SER A 19 4.47 -5.72 -16.22
C SER A 19 5.78 -6.44 -16.52
N LEU A 20 5.87 -7.07 -17.71
CA LEU A 20 7.06 -7.78 -18.16
C LEU A 20 8.29 -6.86 -18.31
N LEU A 21 8.10 -5.66 -18.87
CA LEU A 21 9.19 -4.71 -19.04
C LEU A 21 9.72 -4.18 -17.71
N THR A 22 8.85 -3.93 -16.73
CA THR A 22 9.24 -3.46 -15.40
C THR A 22 10.19 -4.45 -14.73
N ASP A 23 9.82 -5.73 -14.67
CA ASP A 23 10.69 -6.76 -14.10
C ASP A 23 11.99 -6.93 -14.88
N SER A 24 11.93 -6.97 -16.21
CA SER A 24 13.12 -7.24 -17.03
C SER A 24 14.12 -6.08 -17.06
N LEU A 25 13.67 -4.85 -16.87
CA LEU A 25 14.53 -3.67 -16.96
C LEU A 25 15.06 -3.19 -15.61
N ILE A 26 14.23 -3.22 -14.56
CA ILE A 26 14.56 -2.50 -13.32
C ILE A 26 14.46 -3.33 -12.04
N PHE A 27 14.26 -4.65 -12.13
CA PHE A 27 14.41 -5.54 -10.98
C PHE A 27 15.85 -6.06 -10.90
N ASN A 28 16.54 -5.82 -9.78
CA ASN A 28 17.96 -6.21 -9.64
C ASN A 28 18.17 -7.61 -9.03
N GLY A 29 17.10 -8.38 -8.82
CA GLY A 29 17.12 -9.67 -8.11
C GLY A 29 16.60 -9.59 -6.67
N GLU A 30 16.56 -8.39 -6.09
CA GLU A 30 16.13 -8.16 -4.70
C GLU A 30 15.04 -7.08 -4.59
N TYR A 31 15.17 -5.99 -5.35
CA TYR A 31 14.26 -4.85 -5.34
C TYR A 31 14.29 -4.10 -6.68
N TYR A 32 13.33 -3.20 -6.87
CA TYR A 32 13.25 -2.32 -8.03
C TYR A 32 14.07 -1.05 -7.80
N TYR A 33 14.87 -0.67 -8.79
CA TYR A 33 15.74 0.49 -8.73
C TYR A 33 15.43 1.48 -9.86
N GLN A 34 16.08 2.65 -9.82
CA GLN A 34 15.96 3.62 -10.90
C GLN A 34 17.06 3.41 -11.95
N GLU A 35 16.67 2.95 -13.14
CA GLU A 35 17.52 3.05 -14.33
C GLU A 35 17.44 4.48 -14.89
N LEU A 36 18.57 5.18 -14.92
CA LEU A 36 18.63 6.55 -15.41
C LEU A 36 18.64 6.58 -16.95
N VAL A 37 17.63 7.23 -17.54
CA VAL A 37 17.56 7.47 -18.99
C VAL A 37 17.71 8.98 -19.25
N PRO A 38 18.94 9.47 -19.51
CA PRO A 38 19.16 10.89 -19.73
C PRO A 38 18.57 11.36 -21.06
N VAL A 39 18.10 12.60 -21.08
CA VAL A 39 17.62 13.28 -22.30
C VAL A 39 18.77 14.03 -22.96
N LYS A 40 18.89 13.93 -24.28
CA LYS A 40 19.98 14.58 -25.03
C LYS A 40 19.80 16.08 -25.15
N SER A 41 18.55 16.54 -25.23
CA SER A 41 18.21 17.94 -25.37
C SER A 41 16.94 18.28 -24.61
N LYS A 42 16.85 19.53 -24.15
CA LYS A 42 15.61 20.10 -23.61
C LYS A 42 14.46 20.06 -24.62
N ASN A 43 14.78 20.11 -25.91
CA ASN A 43 13.79 20.04 -27.00
C ASN A 43 13.17 18.64 -27.15
N ASP A 44 13.80 17.60 -26.57
CA ASP A 44 13.28 16.24 -26.56
C ASP A 44 12.24 16.04 -25.45
N ILE A 45 12.13 17.01 -24.52
CA ILE A 45 11.15 16.97 -23.43
C ILE A 45 9.83 17.56 -23.93
N SER A 46 8.76 16.80 -23.84
CA SER A 46 7.43 17.25 -24.25
C SER A 46 6.96 18.46 -23.43
N TYR A 47 6.25 19.37 -24.09
CA TYR A 47 5.69 20.57 -23.46
C TYR A 47 4.87 20.21 -22.20
N GLY A 48 5.14 20.90 -21.10
CA GLY A 48 4.47 20.68 -19.81
C GLY A 48 5.13 19.66 -18.88
N LEU A 49 6.13 18.89 -19.35
CA LEU A 49 6.87 17.93 -18.52
C LEU A 49 8.14 18.52 -17.88
N MET A 50 8.48 19.77 -18.20
CA MET A 50 9.64 20.44 -17.63
C MET A 50 9.21 21.30 -16.44
N ALA A 51 9.68 20.96 -15.25
CA ALA A 51 9.58 21.83 -14.09
C ALA A 51 10.66 22.92 -14.15
N ASN A 52 10.38 24.10 -13.58
CA ASN A 52 11.39 25.17 -13.41
C ASN A 52 12.37 24.89 -12.26
N MET A 53 12.56 23.62 -11.90
CA MET A 53 13.36 23.13 -10.78
C MET A 53 14.03 21.81 -11.21
N GLY A 54 15.24 21.52 -10.71
CA GLY A 54 15.97 20.29 -11.01
C GLY A 54 17.39 20.54 -11.54
N SER A 55 18.01 19.52 -12.14
CA SER A 55 19.38 19.58 -12.63
C SER A 55 19.53 20.48 -13.87
N SER A 56 20.65 21.20 -13.96
CA SER A 56 21.10 21.87 -15.18
C SER A 56 21.86 20.95 -16.13
N ASP A 57 22.47 19.88 -15.61
CA ASP A 57 23.12 18.82 -16.38
C ASP A 57 22.09 17.73 -16.72
N LEU A 58 21.85 17.52 -18.01
CA LEU A 58 20.89 16.53 -18.52
C LEU A 58 21.50 15.14 -18.71
N GLU A 59 22.82 15.04 -18.84
CA GLU A 59 23.52 13.77 -18.97
C GLU A 59 23.74 13.13 -17.60
N ASN A 60 24.04 13.94 -16.59
CA ASN A 60 24.23 13.51 -15.20
C ASN A 60 23.37 14.34 -14.24
N PRO A 61 22.04 14.14 -14.23
CA PRO A 61 21.16 14.94 -13.41
C PRO A 61 21.34 14.67 -11.91
N ASP A 62 21.34 15.74 -11.11
CA ASP A 62 21.17 15.66 -9.66
C ASP A 62 19.82 15.07 -9.26
N TYR A 63 19.67 14.73 -7.98
CA TYR A 63 18.40 14.35 -7.34
C TYR A 63 17.83 12.99 -7.79
N GLN A 64 18.72 12.04 -8.08
CA GLN A 64 18.33 10.69 -8.50
C GLN A 64 18.39 9.70 -7.31
N LEU A 65 17.66 8.60 -7.44
CA LEU A 65 17.72 7.43 -6.56
C LEU A 65 18.83 6.47 -7.00
N MET A 66 18.95 6.23 -8.31
CA MET A 66 19.83 5.22 -8.91
C MET A 66 19.58 3.82 -8.29
N ASN A 67 20.63 3.14 -7.83
CA ASN A 67 20.56 1.78 -7.27
C ASN A 67 19.97 1.70 -5.83
N GLY A 68 19.33 2.76 -5.36
CA GLY A 68 18.78 2.83 -4.02
C GLY A 68 17.51 1.98 -3.87
N CYS A 69 17.37 1.32 -2.72
CA CYS A 69 16.12 0.71 -2.28
C CYS A 69 15.21 1.80 -1.71
N LEU A 70 14.20 2.22 -2.48
CA LEU A 70 13.22 3.20 -2.06
C LEU A 70 12.09 2.51 -1.27
N VAL A 71 11.67 3.09 -0.15
CA VAL A 71 10.56 2.58 0.67
C VAL A 71 9.23 2.51 -0.11
N ASP A 72 9.08 3.42 -1.07
CA ASP A 72 7.84 3.62 -1.86
C ASP A 72 7.88 2.98 -3.25
N GLN A 73 8.91 2.19 -3.58
CA GLN A 73 9.07 1.60 -4.91
C GLN A 73 7.87 0.74 -5.36
N LEU A 74 7.04 0.27 -4.41
CA LEU A 74 5.87 -0.57 -4.64
C LEU A 74 4.52 0.12 -4.35
N VAL A 75 4.45 1.45 -4.30
CA VAL A 75 3.19 2.17 -4.01
C VAL A 75 2.06 1.80 -4.98
N GLY A 76 2.38 1.57 -6.26
CA GLY A 76 1.43 1.10 -7.26
C GLY A 76 0.88 -0.29 -6.93
N GLN A 77 1.74 -1.21 -6.51
CA GLN A 77 1.34 -2.56 -6.11
C GLN A 77 0.48 -2.55 -4.83
N TYR A 78 0.86 -1.74 -3.84
CA TYR A 78 0.04 -1.51 -2.65
C TYR A 78 -1.38 -1.06 -3.04
N MET A 79 -1.51 -0.08 -3.93
CA MET A 79 -2.81 0.40 -4.38
C MET A 79 -3.57 -0.65 -5.19
N ALA A 80 -2.88 -1.44 -6.03
CA ALA A 80 -3.49 -2.54 -6.77
C ALA A 80 -4.11 -3.58 -5.83
N HIS A 81 -3.46 -3.92 -4.72
CA HIS A 81 -4.03 -4.80 -3.69
C HIS A 81 -5.27 -4.19 -3.03
N VAL A 82 -5.22 -2.92 -2.63
CA VAL A 82 -6.37 -2.20 -2.05
C VAL A 82 -7.58 -2.20 -2.99
N LEU A 83 -7.33 -2.16 -4.31
CA LEU A 83 -8.37 -2.15 -5.34
C LEU A 83 -8.72 -3.53 -5.91
N ASP A 84 -8.14 -4.62 -5.38
CA ASP A 84 -8.27 -6.00 -5.89
C ASP A 84 -7.93 -6.15 -7.40
N LEU A 85 -6.91 -5.42 -7.87
CA LEU A 85 -6.43 -5.43 -9.25
C LEU A 85 -5.33 -6.48 -9.50
N GLY A 86 -4.92 -7.21 -8.45
CA GLY A 86 -3.88 -8.24 -8.54
C GLY A 86 -2.46 -7.69 -8.57
N TYR A 87 -1.54 -8.49 -9.11
CA TYR A 87 -0.12 -8.18 -9.15
C TYR A 87 0.25 -7.38 -10.40
N LEU A 88 0.98 -6.29 -10.26
CA LEU A 88 1.45 -5.43 -11.35
C LEU A 88 2.75 -5.93 -12.00
N ALA A 89 3.47 -6.79 -11.30
CA ALA A 89 4.72 -7.42 -11.73
C ALA A 89 4.78 -8.87 -11.19
N ASP A 90 5.87 -9.58 -11.40
CA ASP A 90 6.04 -10.94 -10.88
C ASP A 90 5.88 -10.95 -9.34
N LYS A 91 5.02 -11.85 -8.86
CA LYS A 91 4.69 -11.98 -7.45
C LYS A 91 5.92 -12.22 -6.57
N GLN A 92 6.86 -13.04 -7.02
CA GLN A 92 8.06 -13.35 -6.24
C GLN A 92 8.98 -12.14 -6.16
N ASN A 93 9.10 -11.38 -7.23
CA ASN A 93 9.86 -10.12 -7.25
C ASN A 93 9.26 -9.07 -6.31
N ILE A 94 7.93 -8.90 -6.34
CA ILE A 94 7.20 -8.03 -5.41
C ILE A 94 7.45 -8.43 -3.94
N GLN A 95 7.35 -9.73 -3.64
CA GLN A 95 7.62 -10.25 -2.30
C GLN A 95 9.08 -10.08 -1.88
N SER A 96 10.02 -10.22 -2.82
CA SER A 96 11.44 -9.97 -2.59
C SER A 96 11.67 -8.50 -2.27
N ALA A 97 11.08 -7.59 -3.05
CA ALA A 97 11.21 -6.15 -2.87
C ALA A 97 10.67 -5.66 -1.51
N TYR A 98 9.52 -6.17 -1.02
CA TYR A 98 9.07 -5.82 0.34
C TYR A 98 10.01 -6.32 1.45
N ARG A 99 10.62 -7.50 1.29
CA ARG A 99 11.66 -7.99 2.22
C ARG A 99 12.90 -7.08 2.18
N SER A 100 13.29 -6.63 0.99
CA SER A 100 14.40 -5.70 0.79
C SER A 100 14.12 -4.33 1.42
N ILE A 101 12.91 -3.78 1.26
CA ILE A 101 12.48 -2.55 1.94
C ILE A 101 12.62 -2.73 3.46
N TYR A 102 12.06 -3.81 4.01
CA TYR A 102 12.14 -4.06 5.46
C TYR A 102 13.59 -4.24 5.93
N THR A 103 14.43 -4.91 5.15
CA THR A 103 15.81 -5.23 5.53
C THR A 103 16.71 -4.00 5.45
N TYR A 104 16.67 -3.26 4.35
CA TYR A 104 17.65 -2.23 4.04
C TYR A 104 17.26 -0.84 4.55
N ASN A 105 15.96 -0.53 4.60
CA ASN A 105 15.47 0.78 5.01
C ASN A 105 15.22 0.87 6.51
N ARG A 106 15.11 -0.26 7.22
CA ARG A 106 14.85 -0.28 8.67
C ARG A 106 16.03 0.23 9.48
N ARG A 107 15.73 1.05 10.47
CA ARG A 107 16.65 1.50 11.52
C ARG A 107 16.02 1.17 12.87
N ASP A 108 16.77 0.44 13.70
CA ASP A 108 16.39 0.12 15.07
C ASP A 108 16.76 1.24 16.06
N ASP A 109 17.63 2.16 15.64
CA ASP A 109 18.10 3.32 16.37
C ASP A 109 18.53 4.41 15.35
N LEU A 110 18.26 5.67 15.66
CA LEU A 110 18.55 6.84 14.84
C LEU A 110 19.57 7.80 15.47
N SER A 111 20.21 7.42 16.58
CA SER A 111 21.18 8.26 17.31
C SER A 111 22.39 8.61 16.44
N ASP A 112 22.86 7.66 15.62
CA ASP A 112 23.96 7.84 14.67
C ASP A 112 23.48 8.07 13.22
N HIS A 113 22.16 8.26 13.01
CA HIS A 113 21.61 8.49 11.68
C HIS A 113 21.76 9.94 11.26
N PHE A 114 22.61 10.19 10.27
CA PHE A 114 22.77 11.51 9.69
C PHE A 114 21.56 11.88 8.82
N ASN A 115 20.93 13.00 9.15
CA ASN A 115 19.87 13.61 8.37
C ASN A 115 20.10 15.12 8.25
N ASN A 116 20.45 15.59 7.05
CA ASN A 116 20.59 17.01 6.74
C ASN A 116 19.27 17.68 6.30
N MET A 117 18.16 16.98 6.43
CA MET A 117 16.81 17.43 6.10
C MET A 117 15.98 17.56 7.40
N ARG A 118 14.65 17.47 7.32
CA ARG A 118 13.79 17.57 8.50
C ARG A 118 13.78 16.23 9.25
N SER A 119 13.88 16.30 10.57
CA SER A 119 13.90 15.10 11.41
C SER A 119 12.53 14.88 12.05
N TYR A 120 11.85 13.79 11.66
CA TYR A 120 10.56 13.37 12.22
C TYR A 120 10.68 12.20 13.21
N ALA A 121 11.87 11.60 13.32
CA ALA A 121 12.22 10.57 14.28
C ALA A 121 13.67 10.80 14.77
N MET A 122 13.98 10.40 16.01
CA MET A 122 15.26 10.69 16.68
C MET A 122 15.60 9.71 17.79
N GLY A 123 16.90 9.55 18.09
CA GLY A 123 17.39 8.77 19.23
C GLY A 123 17.06 7.28 19.09
N ASP A 124 16.46 6.70 20.13
CA ASP A 124 16.08 5.28 20.22
C ASP A 124 14.84 4.90 19.37
N GLU A 125 14.40 5.78 18.48
CA GLU A 125 13.21 5.57 17.67
C GLU A 125 13.49 4.71 16.45
N LYS A 126 12.58 3.77 16.21
CA LYS A 126 12.63 2.88 15.05
C LYS A 126 11.88 3.47 13.87
N ALA A 127 12.37 3.21 12.67
CA ALA A 127 11.79 3.75 11.44
C ALA A 127 12.14 2.91 10.21
N LEU A 128 11.39 3.12 9.11
CA LEU A 128 11.92 2.91 7.76
C LEU A 128 12.35 4.26 7.18
N LEU A 129 13.58 4.32 6.66
CA LEU A 129 14.09 5.47 5.92
C LEU A 129 13.52 5.51 4.51
N MET A 130 13.40 6.72 3.94
CA MET A 130 12.94 6.89 2.55
C MET A 130 13.76 6.07 1.55
N ALA A 131 15.09 6.09 1.64
CA ALA A 131 15.94 5.26 0.80
C ALA A 131 17.18 4.73 1.53
N SER A 132 17.71 3.62 1.01
CA SER A 132 18.98 3.04 1.41
C SER A 132 19.76 2.55 0.18
N TRP A 133 21.09 2.45 0.27
CA TRP A 133 21.94 1.96 -0.83
C TRP A 133 22.80 0.79 -0.34
N PRO A 134 22.17 -0.40 -0.14
CA PRO A 134 22.83 -1.55 0.48
C PRO A 134 24.04 -2.06 -0.31
N HIS A 135 24.06 -1.85 -1.63
CA HIS A 135 25.15 -2.25 -2.52
C HIS A 135 26.03 -1.06 -2.96
N GLY A 136 25.95 0.07 -2.27
CA GLY A 136 26.58 1.32 -2.70
C GLY A 136 25.86 1.97 -3.89
N GLY A 137 26.54 2.91 -4.56
CA GLY A 137 25.95 3.66 -5.69
C GLY A 137 25.00 4.78 -5.27
N ARG A 138 25.10 5.27 -4.03
CA ARG A 138 24.43 6.50 -3.59
C ARG A 138 25.01 7.69 -4.38
N PRO A 139 24.19 8.48 -5.09
CA PRO A 139 24.67 9.70 -5.74
C PRO A 139 25.28 10.69 -4.73
N ASP A 140 26.19 11.54 -5.19
CA ASP A 140 26.73 12.63 -4.37
C ASP A 140 25.61 13.58 -3.91
N ILE A 141 24.67 13.86 -4.81
CA ILE A 141 23.45 14.64 -4.58
C ILE A 141 22.21 13.75 -4.88
N PRO A 142 21.78 12.92 -3.92
CA PRO A 142 20.60 12.08 -4.10
C PRO A 142 19.30 12.91 -4.09
N PHE A 143 18.17 12.27 -4.44
CA PHE A 143 16.85 12.91 -4.38
C PHE A 143 16.55 13.54 -3.00
N PRO A 144 15.83 14.66 -2.93
CA PRO A 144 15.48 15.29 -1.66
C PRO A 144 14.77 14.31 -0.71
N TYR A 145 14.99 14.47 0.59
CA TYR A 145 14.34 13.68 1.64
C TYR A 145 14.74 12.20 1.76
N TRP A 146 15.74 11.73 1.00
CA TRP A 146 16.23 10.34 1.06
C TRP A 146 16.56 9.81 2.46
N SER A 147 16.98 10.68 3.37
CA SER A 147 17.34 10.37 4.76
C SER A 147 16.24 10.70 5.77
N GLU A 148 15.08 11.21 5.33
CA GLU A 148 13.95 11.48 6.21
C GLU A 148 13.20 10.18 6.56
N VAL A 149 12.40 10.28 7.62
CA VAL A 149 11.41 9.29 8.04
C VAL A 149 10.04 9.90 7.80
N MET A 150 9.17 9.22 7.06
CA MET A 150 7.88 9.76 6.66
C MET A 150 6.77 8.74 6.89
N THR A 151 5.82 9.09 7.76
CA THR A 151 4.82 8.16 8.30
C THR A 151 3.92 7.57 7.22
N GLY A 152 3.49 8.37 6.23
CA GLY A 152 2.63 7.88 5.15
C GLY A 152 3.30 6.83 4.28
N PHE A 153 4.58 7.00 3.99
CA PHE A 153 5.38 6.04 3.23
C PHE A 153 5.68 4.77 4.04
N GLU A 154 5.96 4.92 5.34
CA GLU A 154 6.10 3.77 6.24
C GLU A 154 4.80 2.96 6.33
N TYR A 155 3.63 3.60 6.43
CA TYR A 155 2.35 2.89 6.38
C TYR A 155 2.13 2.18 5.05
N ALA A 156 2.38 2.84 3.92
CA ALA A 156 2.23 2.21 2.60
C ALA A 156 3.09 0.94 2.49
N ALA A 157 4.37 1.02 2.88
CA ALA A 157 5.26 -0.13 2.90
C ALA A 157 4.80 -1.22 3.88
N GLY A 158 4.44 -0.85 5.11
CA GLY A 158 3.98 -1.79 6.14
C GLY A 158 2.67 -2.49 5.77
N ILE A 159 1.75 -1.81 5.09
CA ILE A 159 0.49 -2.38 4.60
C ILE A 159 0.74 -3.29 3.39
N GLY A 160 1.65 -2.89 2.49
CA GLY A 160 2.13 -3.75 1.42
C GLY A 160 2.73 -5.06 1.95
N MET A 161 3.51 -5.00 3.04
CA MET A 161 4.00 -6.18 3.76
C MET A 161 2.85 -7.07 4.27
N LEU A 162 1.75 -6.50 4.79
CA LEU A 162 0.58 -7.30 5.20
C LEU A 162 -0.01 -8.07 4.02
N TYR A 163 -0.21 -7.41 2.87
CA TYR A 163 -0.74 -8.06 1.66
C TYR A 163 0.18 -9.19 1.14
N GLU A 164 1.49 -9.07 1.32
CA GLU A 164 2.46 -10.10 0.93
C GLU A 164 2.72 -11.18 1.98
N GLY A 165 1.94 -11.21 3.07
CA GLY A 165 2.06 -12.22 4.12
C GLY A 165 3.21 -11.98 5.11
N MET A 166 3.84 -10.81 5.08
CA MET A 166 4.83 -10.34 6.05
C MET A 166 4.15 -9.64 7.23
N GLU A 167 3.21 -10.34 7.87
CA GLU A 167 2.32 -9.76 8.87
C GLU A 167 3.06 -9.21 10.09
N LYS A 168 4.09 -9.94 10.55
CA LYS A 168 4.89 -9.53 11.71
C LYS A 168 5.61 -8.22 11.42
N GLU A 169 6.27 -8.13 10.28
CA GLU A 169 7.04 -6.99 9.81
C GLU A 169 6.12 -5.78 9.57
N GLY A 170 5.00 -5.97 8.87
CA GLY A 170 4.02 -4.92 8.62
C GLY A 170 3.45 -4.32 9.91
N LEU A 171 3.07 -5.17 10.87
CA LEU A 171 2.60 -4.72 12.18
C LEU A 171 3.71 -4.08 13.02
N GLU A 172 4.97 -4.53 12.90
CA GLU A 172 6.10 -3.88 13.56
C GLU A 172 6.31 -2.46 13.05
N VAL A 173 6.25 -2.24 11.73
CA VAL A 173 6.34 -0.89 11.13
C VAL A 173 5.25 0.02 11.70
N MET A 174 4.00 -0.44 11.74
CA MET A 174 2.88 0.35 12.31
C MET A 174 3.08 0.64 13.80
N ARG A 175 3.52 -0.35 14.59
CA ARG A 175 3.82 -0.16 16.02
C ARG A 175 4.94 0.84 16.23
N ASN A 176 5.98 0.82 15.40
CA ASN A 176 7.08 1.76 15.47
C ASN A 176 6.61 3.19 15.19
N ILE A 177 5.74 3.40 14.20
CA ILE A 177 5.09 4.70 13.97
C ILE A 177 4.31 5.12 15.24
N ARG A 178 3.40 4.27 15.74
CA ARG A 178 2.58 4.59 16.93
C ARG A 178 3.42 4.85 18.18
N ALA A 179 4.56 4.18 18.34
CA ALA A 179 5.47 4.40 19.46
C ALA A 179 6.07 5.82 19.46
N ARG A 180 6.33 6.39 18.28
CA ARG A 180 6.80 7.79 18.12
C ARG A 180 5.72 8.82 18.47
N TYR A 181 4.44 8.44 18.41
CA TYR A 181 3.27 9.28 18.64
C TYR A 181 2.37 8.73 19.76
N ASN A 182 2.97 8.30 20.87
CA ASN A 182 2.27 7.66 21.99
C ASN A 182 1.68 8.64 23.04
N GLY A 183 1.78 9.95 22.81
CA GLY A 183 1.31 10.99 23.73
C GLY A 183 2.33 11.46 24.76
N SER A 184 3.33 10.64 25.11
CA SER A 184 4.46 11.08 25.93
C SER A 184 5.59 11.67 25.09
N ARG A 185 5.80 11.15 23.88
CA ARG A 185 6.79 11.65 22.92
C ARG A 185 6.23 12.75 22.02
N ARG A 186 5.12 12.46 21.33
CA ARG A 186 4.44 13.37 20.39
C ARG A 186 2.93 13.14 20.43
N ASN A 187 2.18 14.09 19.88
CA ASN A 187 0.72 14.03 19.83
C ASN A 187 0.24 12.78 19.05
N PRO A 188 -0.64 11.92 19.63
CA PRO A 188 -1.11 10.70 18.98
C PRO A 188 -1.94 10.88 17.71
N PHE A 189 -2.37 12.12 17.43
CA PHE A 189 -3.18 12.49 16.28
C PHE A 189 -2.44 13.38 15.28
N ASP A 190 -1.11 13.48 15.42
CA ASP A 190 -0.26 14.32 14.58
C ASP A 190 0.98 13.53 14.13
N GLU A 191 0.74 12.49 13.34
CA GLU A 191 1.80 11.67 12.74
C GLU A 191 2.51 12.44 11.62
N ALA A 192 3.42 13.32 12.03
CA ALA A 192 4.06 14.32 11.19
C ALA A 192 4.81 13.73 9.98
N GLU A 193 4.66 14.43 8.86
CA GLU A 193 5.32 14.19 7.59
C GLU A 193 5.29 15.49 6.79
N CYS A 194 6.42 15.94 6.22
CA CYS A 194 6.48 17.22 5.51
C CYS A 194 5.96 18.44 6.34
N GLY A 195 5.83 18.29 7.66
CA GLY A 195 5.18 19.23 8.57
C GLY A 195 4.17 18.54 9.51
N HIS A 196 3.43 19.36 10.26
CA HIS A 196 2.33 18.93 11.12
C HIS A 196 1.02 18.79 10.35
N HIS A 197 0.12 17.93 10.82
CA HIS A 197 -1.23 17.71 10.28
C HIS A 197 -1.25 17.30 8.79
N TYR A 198 -0.22 16.58 8.36
CA TYR A 198 -0.11 16.16 6.97
C TYR A 198 -0.98 14.92 6.71
N ALA A 199 -1.75 14.96 5.62
CA ALA A 199 -2.79 13.98 5.34
C ALA A 199 -2.28 12.55 5.08
N ARG A 200 -1.00 12.38 4.72
CA ARG A 200 -0.49 11.10 4.18
C ARG A 200 -0.56 9.95 5.19
N ALA A 201 -0.45 10.23 6.49
CA ALA A 201 -0.60 9.22 7.55
C ALA A 201 -2.00 8.57 7.58
N MET A 202 -3.01 9.17 6.93
CA MET A 202 -4.32 8.53 6.73
C MET A 202 -4.24 7.26 5.88
N ALA A 203 -3.12 6.99 5.18
CA ALA A 203 -2.84 5.71 4.54
C ALA A 203 -2.95 4.52 5.53
N SER A 204 -2.79 4.76 6.84
CA SER A 204 -3.03 3.78 7.90
C SER A 204 -4.40 3.09 7.83
N TRP A 205 -5.44 3.75 7.31
CA TRP A 205 -6.77 3.15 7.15
C TRP A 205 -6.79 1.96 6.19
N SER A 206 -5.86 1.88 5.24
CA SER A 206 -5.76 0.71 4.35
C SER A 206 -5.32 -0.56 5.09
N SER A 207 -4.78 -0.45 6.32
CA SER A 207 -4.53 -1.62 7.17
C SER A 207 -5.82 -2.34 7.55
N VAL A 208 -6.93 -1.61 7.69
CA VAL A 208 -8.25 -2.20 7.95
C VAL A 208 -8.62 -3.14 6.81
N LEU A 209 -8.42 -2.71 5.56
CA LEU A 209 -8.69 -3.50 4.37
C LEU A 209 -7.79 -4.72 4.26
N ALA A 210 -6.47 -4.53 4.46
CA ALA A 210 -5.49 -5.61 4.40
C ALA A 210 -5.77 -6.71 5.44
N LEU A 211 -6.15 -6.33 6.67
CA LEU A 211 -6.38 -7.28 7.75
C LEU A 211 -7.78 -7.93 7.69
N SER A 212 -8.81 -7.19 7.29
CA SER A 212 -10.16 -7.72 7.19
C SER A 212 -10.41 -8.50 5.90
N GLY A 213 -9.57 -8.33 4.88
CA GLY A 213 -9.82 -8.83 3.53
C GLY A 213 -11.08 -8.24 2.90
N PHE A 214 -11.57 -7.10 3.42
CA PHE A 214 -12.80 -6.48 2.97
C PHE A 214 -12.67 -5.96 1.54
N HIS A 215 -13.54 -6.44 0.66
CA HIS A 215 -13.78 -5.86 -0.65
C HIS A 215 -15.27 -5.84 -0.96
N TYR A 216 -15.69 -4.84 -1.74
CA TYR A 216 -17.05 -4.74 -2.24
C TYR A 216 -17.04 -4.38 -3.73
N SER A 217 -17.71 -5.20 -4.53
CA SER A 217 -17.95 -4.95 -5.95
C SER A 217 -19.36 -4.37 -6.13
N GLY A 218 -19.46 -3.08 -6.44
CA GLY A 218 -20.76 -2.45 -6.72
C GLY A 218 -21.41 -2.92 -8.02
N VAL A 219 -20.62 -3.49 -8.95
CA VAL A 219 -21.11 -4.04 -10.22
C VAL A 219 -21.72 -5.42 -10.00
N GLU A 220 -21.00 -6.30 -9.30
CA GLU A 220 -21.42 -7.67 -9.06
C GLU A 220 -22.34 -7.78 -7.84
N LYS A 221 -22.41 -6.72 -7.02
CA LYS A 221 -23.06 -6.71 -5.70
C LYS A 221 -22.52 -7.83 -4.81
N GLN A 222 -21.21 -8.01 -4.84
CA GLN A 222 -20.49 -9.02 -4.06
C GLN A 222 -19.72 -8.34 -2.93
N ILE A 223 -19.74 -8.96 -1.76
CA ILE A 223 -18.89 -8.57 -0.63
C ILE A 223 -17.96 -9.73 -0.24
N LYS A 224 -16.74 -9.40 0.16
CA LYS A 224 -15.69 -10.35 0.52
C LYS A 224 -15.06 -9.99 1.85
N PHE A 225 -14.71 -10.99 2.66
CA PHE A 225 -13.88 -10.85 3.86
C PHE A 225 -12.85 -11.98 3.97
N THR A 226 -11.90 -11.80 4.89
CA THR A 226 -10.95 -12.83 5.35
C THR A 226 -11.66 -14.00 6.02
N SER A 227 -10.97 -15.13 6.18
CA SER A 227 -11.44 -16.28 6.96
C SER A 227 -11.03 -16.27 8.43
N ARG A 228 -10.29 -15.25 8.86
CA ARG A 228 -9.81 -15.16 10.24
C ARG A 228 -10.96 -14.75 11.18
N PRO A 229 -11.19 -15.47 12.29
CA PRO A 229 -12.17 -15.05 13.28
C PRO A 229 -11.87 -13.65 13.82
N GLY A 230 -12.91 -12.84 14.01
CA GLY A 230 -12.76 -11.46 14.45
C GLY A 230 -13.98 -10.59 14.18
N THR A 231 -13.87 -9.31 14.54
CA THR A 231 -14.88 -8.28 14.26
C THR A 231 -14.29 -7.25 13.33
N TYR A 232 -14.91 -7.06 12.17
CA TYR A 232 -14.42 -6.22 11.10
C TYR A 232 -15.41 -5.10 10.79
N PHE A 233 -14.90 -3.89 10.65
CA PHE A 233 -15.64 -2.76 10.10
C PHE A 233 -15.67 -2.85 8.57
N TRP A 234 -16.78 -2.45 7.97
CA TRP A 234 -16.90 -2.31 6.51
C TRP A 234 -17.67 -1.04 6.13
N SER A 235 -17.34 -0.50 4.96
CA SER A 235 -18.10 0.59 4.34
C SER A 235 -17.89 0.61 2.83
N ASN A 236 -18.92 0.97 2.07
CA ASN A 236 -18.88 1.05 0.60
C ASN A 236 -19.24 2.43 0.04
N GLY A 237 -19.23 3.48 0.88
CA GLY A 237 -19.60 4.85 0.52
C GLY A 237 -21.09 5.18 0.62
N SER A 238 -21.97 4.18 0.57
CA SER A 238 -23.43 4.35 0.75
C SER A 238 -23.95 3.77 2.07
N ALA A 239 -23.28 2.75 2.58
CA ALA A 239 -23.59 2.07 3.83
C ALA A 239 -22.32 1.72 4.61
N TRP A 240 -22.49 1.42 5.89
CA TRP A 240 -21.43 0.87 6.74
C TRP A 240 -22.00 0.00 7.85
N GLY A 241 -21.15 -0.86 8.41
CA GLY A 241 -21.57 -1.81 9.43
C GLY A 241 -20.43 -2.64 9.99
N SER A 242 -20.80 -3.77 10.58
CA SER A 242 -19.85 -4.74 11.13
C SER A 242 -20.07 -6.14 10.55
N CYS A 243 -18.97 -6.89 10.42
CA CYS A 243 -18.95 -8.30 10.08
C CYS A 243 -18.21 -9.04 11.19
N VAL A 244 -18.90 -9.91 11.91
CA VAL A 244 -18.30 -10.78 12.93
C VAL A 244 -18.15 -12.16 12.34
N ILE A 245 -16.92 -12.69 12.36
CA ILE A 245 -16.59 -14.02 11.87
C ILE A 245 -16.20 -14.86 13.08
N GLY A 246 -16.92 -15.96 13.29
CA GLY A 246 -16.63 -16.97 14.29
C GLY A 246 -16.31 -18.31 13.63
N GLU A 247 -15.69 -19.20 14.39
CA GLU A 247 -15.44 -20.59 13.98
C GLU A 247 -15.90 -21.52 15.11
N THR A 248 -16.85 -22.41 14.80
CA THR A 248 -17.42 -23.39 15.73
C THR A 248 -17.33 -24.77 15.06
N GLU A 249 -16.61 -25.70 15.67
CA GLU A 249 -16.47 -27.09 15.16
C GLU A 249 -16.00 -27.18 13.68
N GLY A 250 -15.21 -26.21 13.22
CA GLY A 250 -14.70 -26.13 11.85
C GLY A 250 -15.67 -25.51 10.82
N GLN A 251 -16.91 -25.21 11.24
CA GLN A 251 -17.85 -24.38 10.50
C GLN A 251 -17.59 -22.91 10.80
N MET A 252 -17.61 -22.08 9.76
CA MET A 252 -17.45 -20.64 9.92
C MET A 252 -18.81 -19.99 9.96
N GLU A 253 -19.08 -19.25 11.03
CA GLU A 253 -20.30 -18.49 11.21
C GLU A 253 -20.01 -17.02 10.98
N VAL A 254 -20.81 -16.39 10.12
CA VAL A 254 -20.69 -14.97 9.79
C VAL A 254 -21.95 -14.26 10.23
N ASP A 255 -21.77 -13.20 10.99
CA ASP A 255 -22.80 -12.27 11.40
C ASP A 255 -22.51 -10.91 10.76
N PHE A 256 -23.30 -10.57 9.75
CA PHE A 256 -23.17 -9.34 8.99
C PHE A 256 -24.31 -8.40 9.36
N THR A 257 -23.96 -7.22 9.88
CA THR A 257 -24.90 -6.19 10.33
C THR A 257 -24.69 -4.89 9.56
N VAL A 258 -25.79 -4.30 9.08
CA VAL A 258 -25.81 -2.95 8.50
C VAL A 258 -26.18 -1.95 9.59
N LEU A 259 -25.27 -1.04 9.91
CA LEU A 259 -25.49 -0.04 10.97
C LEU A 259 -26.05 1.28 10.43
N TYR A 260 -25.86 1.56 9.14
CA TYR A 260 -26.40 2.74 8.46
C TYR A 260 -26.45 2.52 6.95
N GLY A 261 -27.47 3.07 6.31
CA GLY A 261 -27.69 2.98 4.87
C GLY A 261 -28.27 1.63 4.43
N GLY A 262 -28.23 1.36 3.13
CA GLY A 262 -28.73 0.13 2.54
C GLY A 262 -27.70 -0.51 1.58
N ILE A 263 -27.69 -1.83 1.54
CA ILE A 263 -26.85 -2.63 0.65
C ILE A 263 -27.67 -3.74 0.01
N GLU A 264 -27.39 -3.99 -1.27
CA GLU A 264 -27.92 -5.15 -1.99
C GLU A 264 -26.76 -6.08 -2.31
N LEU A 265 -26.90 -7.36 -1.99
CA LEU A 265 -25.88 -8.39 -2.20
C LEU A 265 -26.42 -9.54 -3.05
N ASN A 266 -25.75 -9.84 -4.15
CA ASN A 266 -25.98 -11.06 -4.93
C ASN A 266 -25.21 -12.24 -4.33
N SER A 267 -24.06 -11.98 -3.70
CA SER A 267 -23.24 -13.01 -3.09
C SER A 267 -22.32 -12.49 -1.98
N PHE A 268 -21.89 -13.43 -1.14
CA PHE A 268 -21.02 -13.21 0.00
C PHE A 268 -19.86 -14.20 -0.05
N HIS A 269 -18.63 -13.70 0.05
CA HIS A 269 -17.42 -14.51 -0.05
C HIS A 269 -16.57 -14.40 1.22
N ILE A 270 -16.20 -15.55 1.77
CA ILE A 270 -15.15 -15.66 2.77
C ILE A 270 -13.93 -16.33 2.14
N ALA A 271 -12.75 -15.71 2.31
CA ALA A 271 -11.51 -16.24 1.74
C ALA A 271 -11.31 -17.73 2.05
N SER A 272 -10.89 -18.50 1.04
CA SER A 272 -10.69 -19.96 1.13
C SER A 272 -11.96 -20.79 1.38
N ARG A 273 -13.16 -20.20 1.26
CA ARG A 273 -14.44 -20.90 1.30
C ARG A 273 -15.18 -20.74 -0.04
N PRO A 274 -16.10 -21.67 -0.39
CA PRO A 274 -16.99 -21.47 -1.52
C PRO A 274 -17.80 -20.19 -1.36
N GLU A 275 -18.06 -19.50 -2.46
CA GLU A 275 -18.93 -18.32 -2.47
C GLU A 275 -20.37 -18.71 -2.10
N HIS A 276 -21.00 -17.93 -1.22
CA HIS A 276 -22.42 -18.03 -0.94
C HIS A 276 -23.18 -17.12 -1.90
N VAL A 277 -23.94 -17.72 -2.82
CA VAL A 277 -24.81 -16.99 -3.76
C VAL A 277 -26.23 -17.02 -3.21
N PHE A 278 -26.86 -15.85 -3.10
CA PHE A 278 -28.24 -15.77 -2.63
C PHE A 278 -29.22 -16.15 -3.75
N ASP A 279 -30.28 -16.89 -3.44
CA ASP A 279 -31.33 -17.27 -4.41
C ASP A 279 -32.00 -16.05 -5.06
N SER A 280 -32.05 -14.95 -4.31
CA SER A 280 -32.44 -13.61 -4.78
C SER A 280 -31.59 -12.57 -4.05
N PRO A 281 -31.33 -11.39 -4.64
CA PRO A 281 -30.45 -10.41 -4.01
C PRO A 281 -30.90 -10.05 -2.60
N ALA A 282 -30.00 -10.24 -1.63
CA ALA A 282 -30.23 -9.87 -0.23
C ALA A 282 -30.21 -8.35 -0.12
N LYS A 283 -31.37 -7.75 0.15
CA LYS A 283 -31.52 -6.32 0.37
C LYS A 283 -31.58 -6.07 1.87
N LEU A 284 -30.56 -5.40 2.39
CA LEU A 284 -30.39 -5.10 3.80
C LEU A 284 -30.41 -3.59 4.00
N GLU A 285 -31.26 -3.14 4.89
CA GLU A 285 -31.39 -1.74 5.29
C GLU A 285 -30.77 -1.51 6.67
N GLU A 286 -30.85 -0.28 7.16
CA GLU A 286 -30.33 0.09 8.47
C GLU A 286 -30.90 -0.79 9.60
N ASN A 287 -30.00 -1.34 10.42
CA ASN A 287 -30.24 -2.30 11.51
C ASN A 287 -30.60 -3.72 11.07
N ASP A 288 -30.59 -4.02 9.77
CA ASP A 288 -30.72 -5.41 9.31
C ASP A 288 -29.45 -6.22 9.59
N ARG A 289 -29.67 -7.52 9.78
CA ARG A 289 -28.64 -8.51 10.09
C ARG A 289 -28.90 -9.79 9.33
N ILE A 290 -27.85 -10.40 8.80
CA ILE A 290 -27.87 -11.76 8.27
C ILE A 290 -26.83 -12.63 8.95
N GLN A 291 -27.18 -13.91 9.12
CA GLN A 291 -26.29 -14.95 9.58
C GLN A 291 -26.03 -15.94 8.44
N LEU A 292 -24.77 -16.23 8.18
CA LEU A 292 -24.33 -17.17 7.14
C LEU A 292 -23.41 -18.23 7.75
N SER A 293 -23.40 -19.42 7.15
CA SER A 293 -22.51 -20.52 7.55
C SER A 293 -21.73 -21.03 6.33
N PHE A 294 -20.42 -21.24 6.50
CA PHE A 294 -19.44 -21.66 5.47
C PHE A 294 -18.55 -22.83 5.94
#